data_AF-A0A7Y5SIN5-F1
#
_entry.id   AF-A0A7Y5SIN5-F1
#
_cell.length_a   1.000
_cell.length_b   1.000
_cell.length_c   1.000
_cell.angle_alpha   90.00
_cell.angle_beta   90.00
_cell.angle_gamma   90.00
#
_symmetry.space_group_name_H-M   'P 1'
#
loop_
_entity.id
_entity.type
_entity.pdbx_description
1 polymer ?
#
loop_
_entity_poly.entity_id
_entity_poly.type
_entity_poly.pdbx_seq_one_letter_code
_entity_poly.pdbx_strand_id
1 'polypeptide(L)'
;MSRRSRITRRGFLGVTAAAAGGMMMSCGHSLKANPIATQSEFPSTDHFWYRMQPAGPYIDSQRDGMAFGFADGAILLSEDNGRTWPHRVAFPDAEHITFSHILNSGDVLFGTRERLYLGMDHLKTCRPVPVKDAAGADYLPHKPQNAEFPGWYFHPLCGINSWDVGGVEMVVWGNYCNVLGGASPVNIYYSTDGARTVKIAYAFGQNPHYRDNGSAGGGATGTLLGDAGNPVFCRHIHSVAYNPAENAFYACTGDRDQPEGRECLWLRGTYDAKKDAWDWKVVASGPPNSRYKSGGINFADGKLYWVADANGPTPHDRGIFRCDPADLADPKAHTLLFNPEYESANMIIQDGVILASHYATASPYFTGIIISPDMGKTWAQYDLKEFGRRSPVRFHKKNSDGWFRTDLRSGWIGRAEVLFIKPKNRS
;
A
#
# COMPACT_ATOMS: atom_id res chain seq x y z
N MET A 1 31.50 20.52 47.82
CA MET A 1 31.68 21.43 46.67
C MET A 1 31.42 20.59 45.42
N SER A 2 30.51 20.85 44.48
CA SER A 2 29.65 21.98 44.13
C SER A 2 28.20 21.51 43.88
N ARG A 3 27.25 22.44 44.05
CA ARG A 3 25.80 22.25 43.84
C ARG A 3 25.47 22.21 42.34
N ARG A 4 24.65 21.22 41.93
CA ARG A 4 23.88 21.25 40.67
C ARG A 4 22.76 22.30 40.79
N SER A 5 22.68 23.26 39.86
CA SER A 5 21.52 24.15 39.71
C SER A 5 20.51 23.55 38.73
N ARG A 6 19.28 23.34 39.20
CA ARG A 6 18.07 23.19 38.38
C ARG A 6 17.66 24.56 37.85
N ILE A 7 17.25 24.64 36.58
CA ILE A 7 16.45 25.76 36.07
C ILE A 7 15.17 25.18 35.46
N THR A 8 14.04 25.64 35.98
CA THR A 8 12.67 25.28 35.57
C THR A 8 12.05 26.38 34.71
N ARG A 9 11.15 25.97 33.82
CA ARG A 9 10.29 26.79 32.94
C ARG A 9 9.36 27.73 33.72
N ARG A 10 9.35 29.02 33.39
CA ARG A 10 8.19 29.88 33.02
C ARG A 10 8.56 31.35 33.18
N GLY A 11 8.21 32.15 32.18
CA GLY A 11 8.23 33.60 32.20
C GLY A 11 7.77 34.13 30.85
N PHE A 12 6.47 34.36 30.72
CA PHE A 12 5.79 34.88 29.53
C PHE A 12 5.39 36.34 29.80
N LEU A 13 5.37 37.17 28.74
CA LEU A 13 4.88 38.57 28.61
C LEU A 13 5.78 39.67 29.20
N GLY A 14 6.05 40.78 28.53
CA GLY A 14 5.64 41.28 27.21
C GLY A 14 6.24 42.68 26.97
N VAL A 15 6.06 43.20 25.75
CA VAL A 15 5.70 44.59 25.37
C VAL A 15 6.20 44.90 23.95
N THR A 16 5.25 45.39 23.18
CA THR A 16 5.18 45.81 21.79
C THR A 16 5.93 47.12 21.50
N ALA A 17 6.51 47.27 20.31
CA ALA A 17 6.52 48.55 19.58
C ALA A 17 6.73 48.31 18.08
N ALA A 18 5.86 48.95 17.29
CA ALA A 18 5.79 48.89 15.84
C ALA A 18 6.83 49.80 15.18
N ALA A 19 7.33 49.38 14.02
CA ALA A 19 7.85 50.29 12.99
C ALA A 19 7.45 49.75 11.61
N ALA A 20 6.65 50.55 10.90
CA ALA A 20 6.30 50.35 9.51
C ALA A 20 7.51 50.63 8.62
N GLY A 21 7.76 49.75 7.64
CA GLY A 21 8.77 49.94 6.61
C GLY A 21 8.54 48.93 5.50
N GLY A 22 7.85 49.37 4.44
CA GLY A 22 7.62 48.57 3.26
C GLY A 22 8.91 48.30 2.49
N MET A 23 9.16 47.03 2.19
CA MET A 23 9.98 46.61 1.05
C MET A 23 9.31 45.40 0.41
N MET A 24 8.79 45.60 -0.79
CA MET A 24 8.52 44.50 -1.71
C MET A 24 9.86 43.99 -2.24
N MET A 25 10.19 42.74 -1.94
CA MET A 25 11.17 41.95 -2.69
C MET A 25 10.60 40.54 -2.87
N SER A 26 10.13 40.31 -4.09
CA SER A 26 9.95 39.00 -4.71
C SER A 26 11.22 38.15 -4.61
N CYS A 27 11.08 36.87 -4.25
CA CYS A 27 11.48 35.73 -5.09
C CYS A 27 11.37 34.42 -4.30
N GLY A 28 10.69 33.46 -4.91
CA GLY A 28 10.49 32.12 -4.37
C GLY A 28 11.82 31.44 -4.06
N HIS A 29 11.89 30.81 -2.89
CA HIS A 29 12.93 29.85 -2.59
C HIS A 29 12.66 28.59 -3.41
N SER A 30 13.15 28.58 -4.64
CA SER A 30 13.47 27.33 -5.32
C SER A 30 14.55 26.64 -4.48
N LEU A 31 14.17 25.54 -3.81
CA LEU A 31 15.14 24.62 -3.23
C LEU A 31 15.95 24.05 -4.40
N LYS A 32 17.16 24.58 -4.62
CA LYS A 32 18.10 24.03 -5.61
C LYS A 32 18.52 22.63 -5.16
N ALA A 33 18.30 21.64 -6.03
CA ALA A 33 18.73 20.27 -5.85
C ALA A 33 20.27 20.15 -5.86
N ASN A 34 20.78 19.22 -5.06
CA ASN A 34 22.14 18.69 -5.22
C ASN A 34 22.29 18.04 -6.61
N PRO A 35 23.49 18.04 -7.22
CA PRO A 35 23.74 17.36 -8.48
C PRO A 35 23.35 15.88 -8.39
N ILE A 36 22.94 15.30 -9.53
CA ILE A 36 22.62 13.87 -9.64
C ILE A 36 23.83 13.08 -9.16
N ALA A 37 23.72 12.47 -7.99
CA ALA A 37 24.73 11.55 -7.49
C ALA A 37 24.95 10.45 -8.55
N THR A 38 26.20 10.26 -8.94
CA THR A 38 26.54 9.19 -9.90
C THR A 38 26.16 7.84 -9.28
N GLN A 39 25.79 6.82 -10.07
CA GLN A 39 25.34 5.53 -9.49
C GLN A 39 26.36 4.88 -8.53
N SER A 40 27.64 5.20 -8.68
CA SER A 40 28.73 4.80 -7.78
C SER A 40 28.67 5.44 -6.38
N GLU A 41 27.85 6.47 -6.18
CA GLU A 41 27.72 7.18 -4.89
C GLU A 41 26.61 6.61 -4.00
N PHE A 42 25.74 5.74 -4.53
CA PHE A 42 24.73 5.06 -3.72
C PHE A 42 25.30 3.82 -3.04
N PRO A 43 24.93 3.53 -1.78
CA PRO A 43 25.25 2.26 -1.18
C PRO A 43 24.63 1.13 -2.01
N SER A 44 25.31 -0.02 -2.02
CA SER A 44 24.89 -1.15 -2.85
C SER A 44 25.26 -2.48 -2.23
N THR A 45 24.50 -3.50 -2.62
CA THR A 45 24.79 -4.92 -2.40
C THR A 45 25.31 -5.53 -3.70
N ASP A 46 25.58 -6.84 -3.73
CA ASP A 46 25.91 -7.51 -5.01
C ASP A 46 24.77 -7.46 -6.02
N HIS A 47 23.52 -7.26 -5.56
CA HIS A 47 22.33 -7.38 -6.40
C HIS A 47 21.61 -6.07 -6.71
N PHE A 48 21.77 -5.02 -5.90
CA PHE A 48 21.07 -3.76 -6.11
C PHE A 48 21.79 -2.55 -5.50
N TRP A 49 21.49 -1.38 -6.04
CA TRP A 49 21.70 -0.10 -5.35
C TRP A 49 20.46 0.26 -4.53
N TYR A 50 20.65 1.01 -3.45
CA TYR A 50 19.54 1.47 -2.63
C TYR A 50 19.80 2.87 -2.07
N ARG A 51 18.73 3.59 -1.73
CA ARG A 51 18.80 4.90 -1.09
C ARG A 51 17.48 5.24 -0.43
N MET A 52 17.51 6.06 0.62
CA MET A 52 16.29 6.70 1.11
C MET A 52 15.77 7.70 0.09
N GLN A 53 14.48 8.04 0.21
CA GLN A 53 13.94 9.17 -0.51
C GLN A 53 14.76 10.45 -0.25
N PRO A 54 14.84 11.38 -1.22
CA PRO A 54 15.41 12.69 -0.97
C PRO A 54 14.68 13.40 0.16
N ALA A 55 15.37 14.35 0.81
CA ALA A 55 14.72 15.26 1.75
C ALA A 55 13.59 16.02 1.04
N GLY A 56 12.43 16.13 1.68
CA GLY A 56 11.22 16.68 1.07
C GLY A 56 9.96 15.96 1.56
N PRO A 57 8.86 16.00 0.80
CA PRO A 57 7.62 15.37 1.21
C PRO A 57 7.74 13.84 1.24
N TYR A 58 6.92 13.19 2.06
CA TYR A 58 6.82 11.73 2.07
C TYR A 58 6.27 11.28 0.71
N ILE A 59 7.01 10.42 -0.01
CA ILE A 59 6.63 9.95 -1.35
C ILE A 59 5.70 8.72 -1.21
N ASP A 60 4.40 8.94 -1.38
CA ASP A 60 3.40 7.86 -1.26
C ASP A 60 3.31 7.01 -2.52
N SER A 61 3.36 7.63 -3.70
CA SER A 61 3.34 6.91 -4.98
C SER A 61 4.24 7.52 -6.03
N GLN A 62 4.56 6.70 -7.04
CA GLN A 62 5.37 7.08 -8.19
C GLN A 62 4.88 6.37 -9.44
N ARG A 63 5.16 6.95 -10.59
CA ARG A 63 4.95 6.38 -11.93
C ARG A 63 5.79 7.14 -12.94
N ASP A 64 6.57 6.43 -13.75
CA ASP A 64 7.43 7.05 -14.76
C ASP A 64 8.28 8.19 -14.19
N GLY A 65 8.18 9.42 -14.69
CA GLY A 65 8.85 10.60 -14.14
C GLY A 65 8.16 11.20 -12.91
N MET A 66 6.94 10.80 -12.60
CA MET A 66 6.10 11.46 -11.61
C MET A 66 6.22 10.84 -10.21
N ALA A 67 6.11 11.69 -9.20
CA ALA A 67 5.97 11.27 -7.81
C ALA A 67 4.91 12.13 -7.10
N PHE A 68 4.05 11.49 -6.33
CA PHE A 68 3.07 12.15 -5.47
C PHE A 68 3.48 11.98 -4.01
N GLY A 69 3.40 13.08 -3.27
CA GLY A 69 3.76 13.08 -1.86
C GLY A 69 3.03 14.14 -1.07
N PHE A 70 3.25 14.13 0.24
CA PHE A 70 2.66 15.10 1.15
C PHE A 70 3.61 15.48 2.28
N ALA A 71 3.44 16.70 2.78
CA ALA A 71 4.10 17.24 3.96
C ALA A 71 3.43 18.54 4.41
N ASP A 72 3.50 18.84 5.69
CA ASP A 72 3.14 20.15 6.26
C ASP A 72 1.73 20.63 5.85
N GLY A 73 0.75 19.74 5.89
CA GLY A 73 -0.64 20.05 5.53
C GLY A 73 -0.83 20.38 4.05
N ALA A 74 0.02 19.84 3.17
CA ALA A 74 -0.06 20.01 1.73
C ALA A 74 0.19 18.70 0.99
N ILE A 75 -0.40 18.60 -0.20
CA ILE A 75 -0.08 17.59 -1.21
C ILE A 75 0.81 18.22 -2.29
N LEU A 76 1.70 17.41 -2.84
CA LEU A 76 2.71 17.84 -3.79
C LEU A 76 2.83 16.83 -4.93
N LEU A 77 3.12 17.34 -6.13
CA LEU A 77 3.40 16.54 -7.30
C LEU A 77 4.74 16.96 -7.92
N SER A 78 5.55 15.95 -8.20
CA SER A 78 6.82 16.04 -8.91
C SER A 78 6.69 15.40 -10.29
N GLU A 79 7.47 15.89 -11.25
CA GLU A 79 7.54 15.40 -12.63
C GLU A 79 8.98 14.96 -13.01
N ASP A 80 9.89 14.91 -12.04
CA ASP A 80 11.32 14.66 -12.24
C ASP A 80 11.90 13.63 -11.25
N ASN A 81 11.12 12.59 -10.94
CA ASN A 81 11.42 11.51 -9.99
C ASN A 81 11.59 11.97 -8.53
N GLY A 82 10.81 12.98 -8.12
CA GLY A 82 10.81 13.51 -6.76
C GLY A 82 11.99 14.42 -6.45
N ARG A 83 12.68 14.95 -7.47
CA ARG A 83 13.82 15.88 -7.28
C ARG A 83 13.34 17.30 -7.00
N THR A 84 12.30 17.75 -7.70
CA THR A 84 11.62 19.02 -7.48
C THR A 84 10.12 18.82 -7.34
N TRP A 85 9.46 19.76 -6.66
CA TRP A 85 8.03 19.70 -6.33
C TRP A 85 7.33 20.99 -6.76
N PRO A 86 7.21 21.24 -8.07
CA PRO A 86 6.67 22.50 -8.60
C PRO A 86 5.19 22.70 -8.29
N HIS A 87 4.44 21.61 -8.07
CA HIS A 87 3.00 21.66 -7.80
C HIS A 87 2.76 21.38 -6.32
N ARG A 88 2.10 22.32 -5.64
CA ARG A 88 1.77 22.22 -4.22
C ARG A 88 0.40 22.83 -3.94
N VAL A 89 -0.43 22.10 -3.22
CA VAL A 89 -1.76 22.55 -2.81
C VAL A 89 -1.97 22.28 -1.33
N ALA A 90 -2.52 23.28 -0.62
CA ALA A 90 -2.90 23.12 0.78
C ALA A 90 -4.00 22.05 0.90
N PHE A 91 -3.78 21.08 1.75
CA PHE A 91 -4.70 19.98 1.99
C PHE A 91 -4.60 19.57 3.47
N PRO A 92 -5.50 20.08 4.34
CA PRO A 92 -5.39 19.89 5.79
C PRO A 92 -5.29 18.43 6.24
N ASP A 93 -5.92 17.51 5.50
CA ASP A 93 -5.94 16.08 5.82
C ASP A 93 -4.75 15.30 5.23
N ALA A 94 -3.68 15.99 4.80
CA ALA A 94 -2.56 15.36 4.09
C ALA A 94 -1.89 14.23 4.88
N GLU A 95 -1.75 14.40 6.20
CA GLU A 95 -1.18 13.37 7.07
C GLU A 95 -2.03 12.10 7.14
N HIS A 96 -3.33 12.21 6.86
CA HIS A 96 -4.28 11.11 6.85
C HIS A 96 -4.35 10.36 5.51
N ILE A 97 -3.50 10.69 4.53
CA ILE A 97 -3.42 9.96 3.27
C ILE A 97 -2.93 8.53 3.53
N THR A 98 -3.73 7.55 3.13
CA THR A 98 -3.45 6.12 3.29
C THR A 98 -3.19 5.43 1.95
N PHE A 99 -3.49 6.09 0.85
CA PHE A 99 -3.43 5.56 -0.50
C PHE A 99 -3.25 6.68 -1.52
N SER A 100 -2.42 6.46 -2.55
CA SER A 100 -2.44 7.22 -3.78
C SER A 100 -2.04 6.38 -4.99
N HIS A 101 -2.48 6.82 -6.16
CA HIS A 101 -2.15 6.25 -7.44
C HIS A 101 -2.12 7.36 -8.50
N ILE A 102 -1.01 7.45 -9.24
CA ILE A 102 -0.86 8.33 -10.39
C ILE A 102 -1.37 7.57 -11.62
N LEU A 103 -2.41 8.09 -12.27
CA LEU A 103 -3.04 7.52 -13.46
C LEU A 103 -2.19 7.74 -14.73
N ASN A 104 -2.51 7.02 -15.81
CA ASN A 104 -1.92 7.23 -17.14
C ASN A 104 -2.06 8.67 -17.63
N SER A 105 -3.13 9.36 -17.24
CA SER A 105 -3.35 10.78 -17.57
C SER A 105 -2.42 11.74 -16.84
N GLY A 106 -1.70 11.27 -15.81
CA GLY A 106 -0.97 12.12 -14.86
C GLY A 106 -1.83 12.66 -13.70
N ASP A 107 -3.16 12.44 -13.74
CA ASP A 107 -4.03 12.75 -12.61
C ASP A 107 -3.74 11.80 -11.42
N VAL A 108 -4.05 12.25 -10.20
CA VAL A 108 -3.75 11.50 -8.98
C VAL A 108 -5.05 11.15 -8.26
N LEU A 109 -5.37 9.87 -8.18
CA LEU A 109 -6.35 9.35 -7.23
C LEU A 109 -5.66 9.19 -5.88
N PHE A 110 -6.22 9.77 -4.81
CA PHE A 110 -5.70 9.55 -3.46
C PHE A 110 -6.81 9.44 -2.44
N GLY A 111 -6.58 8.61 -1.43
CA GLY A 111 -7.48 8.35 -0.34
C GLY A 111 -6.91 8.84 0.98
N THR A 112 -7.73 9.54 1.74
CA THR A 112 -7.57 9.59 3.20
C THR A 112 -8.27 8.38 3.82
N ARG A 113 -8.30 8.30 5.15
CA ARG A 113 -8.95 7.21 5.91
C ARG A 113 -10.31 6.78 5.34
N GLU A 114 -11.22 7.73 5.12
CA GLU A 114 -12.62 7.48 4.75
C GLU A 114 -13.09 8.20 3.47
N ARG A 115 -12.22 8.96 2.79
CA ARG A 115 -12.59 9.75 1.59
C ARG A 115 -11.59 9.57 0.46
N LEU A 116 -12.10 9.66 -0.77
CA LEU A 116 -11.30 9.67 -1.99
C LEU A 116 -11.34 11.05 -2.65
N TYR A 117 -10.24 11.40 -3.28
CA TYR A 117 -10.05 12.64 -4.01
C TYR A 117 -9.34 12.36 -5.34
N LEU A 118 -9.65 13.19 -6.33
CA LEU A 118 -8.98 13.21 -7.61
C LEU A 118 -8.31 14.57 -7.78
N GLY A 119 -6.98 14.57 -7.79
CA GLY A 119 -6.14 15.70 -8.17
C GLY A 119 -5.94 15.70 -9.68
N MET A 120 -6.32 16.78 -10.35
CA MET A 120 -6.27 16.90 -11.82
C MET A 120 -5.50 18.14 -12.23
N ASP A 121 -5.02 18.15 -13.48
CA ASP A 121 -4.27 19.26 -14.07
C ASP A 121 -3.10 19.67 -13.15
N HIS A 122 -2.22 18.71 -12.84
CA HIS A 122 -1.07 18.91 -11.98
C HIS A 122 -1.45 19.43 -10.58
N LEU A 123 -2.50 18.84 -10.00
CA LEU A 123 -3.11 19.22 -8.71
C LEU A 123 -3.79 20.60 -8.67
N LYS A 124 -3.84 21.39 -9.75
CA LYS A 124 -4.55 22.69 -9.75
C LYS A 124 -5.99 22.59 -9.31
N THR A 125 -6.62 21.43 -9.55
CA THR A 125 -7.94 21.11 -9.02
C THR A 125 -7.88 19.81 -8.23
N CYS A 126 -8.52 19.81 -7.06
CA CYS A 126 -8.70 18.62 -6.24
C CYS A 126 -10.17 18.53 -5.86
N ARG A 127 -10.81 17.40 -6.18
CA ARG A 127 -12.24 17.21 -5.90
C ARG A 127 -12.50 15.87 -5.23
N PRO A 128 -13.53 15.76 -4.37
CA PRO A 128 -13.99 14.46 -3.88
C PRO A 128 -14.40 13.53 -5.02
N VAL A 129 -14.14 12.24 -4.85
CA VAL A 129 -14.58 11.19 -5.77
C VAL A 129 -15.80 10.49 -5.17
N PRO A 130 -16.94 10.43 -5.88
CA PRO A 130 -18.09 9.67 -5.43
C PRO A 130 -17.77 8.18 -5.44
N VAL A 131 -18.21 7.49 -4.39
CA VAL A 131 -18.14 6.03 -4.29
C VAL A 131 -19.52 5.45 -4.48
N LYS A 132 -19.64 4.41 -5.30
CA LYS A 132 -20.88 3.66 -5.48
C LYS A 132 -20.77 2.27 -4.89
N ASP A 133 -21.88 1.73 -4.40
CA ASP A 133 -21.95 0.32 -4.03
C ASP A 133 -22.02 -0.59 -5.28
N ALA A 134 -22.06 -1.90 -5.07
CA ALA A 134 -22.13 -2.87 -6.15
C ALA A 134 -23.44 -2.81 -6.97
N ALA A 135 -24.49 -2.17 -6.43
CA ALA A 135 -25.76 -1.93 -7.12
C ALA A 135 -25.81 -0.56 -7.82
N GLY A 136 -24.77 0.26 -7.69
CA GLY A 136 -24.65 1.58 -8.29
C GLY A 136 -25.23 2.73 -7.45
N ALA A 137 -25.73 2.48 -6.24
CA ALA A 137 -26.20 3.52 -5.34
C ALA A 137 -25.02 4.25 -4.67
N ASP A 138 -25.25 5.46 -4.13
CA ASP A 138 -24.21 6.18 -3.39
C ASP A 138 -23.78 5.40 -2.15
N TYR A 139 -22.48 5.17 -2.04
CA TYR A 139 -21.86 4.52 -0.89
C TYR A 139 -21.23 5.58 0.01
N LEU A 140 -21.65 5.58 1.28
CA LEU A 140 -21.13 6.45 2.32
C LEU A 140 -20.42 5.62 3.39
N PRO A 141 -19.23 6.06 3.87
CA PRO A 141 -18.66 5.53 5.11
C PRO A 141 -19.67 5.57 6.25
N HIS A 142 -19.56 4.62 7.17
CA HIS A 142 -20.38 4.60 8.37
C HIS A 142 -20.06 5.83 9.24
N LYS A 143 -21.01 6.23 10.09
CA LYS A 143 -20.72 7.19 11.15
C LYS A 143 -19.95 6.46 12.26
N PRO A 144 -18.68 6.80 12.52
CA PRO A 144 -17.89 6.08 13.51
C PRO A 144 -18.35 6.41 14.93
N GLN A 145 -18.21 5.45 15.84
CA GLN A 145 -18.40 5.67 17.27
C GLN A 145 -17.37 6.64 17.85
N ASN A 146 -16.17 6.68 17.24
CA ASN A 146 -15.11 7.63 17.58
C ASN A 146 -14.55 8.28 16.31
N ALA A 147 -14.67 9.60 16.19
CA ALA A 147 -14.20 10.35 15.02
C ALA A 147 -12.68 10.27 14.78
N GLU A 148 -11.89 9.92 15.80
CA GLU A 148 -10.44 9.66 15.64
C GLU A 148 -10.16 8.31 14.95
N PHE A 149 -11.15 7.40 14.95
CA PHE A 149 -11.06 6.07 14.35
C PHE A 149 -12.20 5.83 13.34
N PRO A 150 -12.23 6.58 12.22
CA PRO A 150 -13.29 6.50 11.23
C PRO A 150 -13.33 5.20 10.41
N GLY A 151 -12.27 4.38 10.50
CA GLY A 151 -12.03 3.25 9.63
C GLY A 151 -11.08 3.58 8.48
N TRP A 152 -10.39 2.55 8.00
CA TRP A 152 -9.53 2.64 6.81
C TRP A 152 -10.24 2.03 5.60
N TYR A 153 -11.08 2.83 4.97
CA TYR A 153 -11.78 2.47 3.76
C TYR A 153 -10.85 2.34 2.55
N PHE A 154 -9.80 3.16 2.50
CA PHE A 154 -8.90 3.26 1.34
C PHE A 154 -7.44 3.07 1.74
N HIS A 155 -7.02 1.83 1.96
CA HIS A 155 -5.65 1.48 2.34
C HIS A 155 -5.23 0.16 1.71
N PRO A 156 -4.63 0.12 0.51
CA PRO A 156 -4.12 -1.13 -0.04
C PRO A 156 -2.80 -1.53 0.62
N LEU A 157 -2.61 -2.82 0.88
CA LEU A 157 -1.28 -3.30 1.30
C LEU A 157 -0.30 -3.34 0.11
N CYS A 158 -0.82 -3.60 -1.10
CA CYS A 158 -0.05 -3.67 -2.34
C CYS A 158 0.23 -2.31 -2.98
N GLY A 159 1.38 -2.19 -3.64
CA GLY A 159 1.78 -0.97 -4.36
C GLY A 159 1.41 -0.94 -5.85
N ILE A 160 0.99 -2.07 -6.41
CA ILE A 160 0.40 -2.14 -7.76
C ILE A 160 -1.10 -2.27 -7.60
N ASN A 161 -1.83 -1.30 -8.16
CA ASN A 161 -3.30 -1.24 -8.05
C ASN A 161 -3.97 -0.85 -9.38
N SER A 162 -3.23 -0.81 -10.50
CA SER A 162 -3.80 -0.53 -11.81
C SER A 162 -3.19 -1.37 -12.93
N TRP A 163 -4.02 -1.65 -13.93
CA TRP A 163 -3.70 -2.48 -15.09
C TRP A 163 -4.45 -1.96 -16.32
N ASP A 164 -3.90 -2.22 -17.51
CA ASP A 164 -4.66 -2.10 -18.75
C ASP A 164 -5.59 -3.33 -18.89
N VAL A 165 -6.89 -3.07 -19.01
CA VAL A 165 -7.92 -4.09 -19.20
C VAL A 165 -8.69 -3.72 -20.46
N GLY A 166 -8.30 -4.32 -21.58
CA GLY A 166 -8.94 -4.08 -22.87
C GLY A 166 -8.77 -2.66 -23.38
N GLY A 167 -7.61 -2.03 -23.15
CA GLY A 167 -7.31 -0.65 -23.56
C GLY A 167 -7.84 0.42 -22.59
N VAL A 168 -8.38 0.02 -21.45
CA VAL A 168 -8.83 0.92 -20.38
C VAL A 168 -7.92 0.73 -19.17
N GLU A 169 -7.41 1.82 -18.62
CA GLU A 169 -6.76 1.75 -17.31
C GLU A 169 -7.81 1.51 -16.24
N MET A 170 -7.77 0.31 -15.67
CA MET A 170 -8.60 -0.08 -14.55
C MET A 170 -7.78 -0.02 -13.27
N VAL A 171 -8.25 0.74 -12.29
CA VAL A 171 -7.68 0.75 -10.94
C VAL A 171 -8.53 -0.18 -10.08
N VAL A 172 -7.92 -1.17 -9.42
CA VAL A 172 -8.62 -2.14 -8.55
C VAL A 172 -7.78 -2.41 -7.31
N TRP A 173 -8.39 -2.35 -6.12
CA TRP A 173 -7.69 -2.59 -4.87
C TRP A 173 -8.63 -3.05 -3.76
N GLY A 174 -8.07 -3.67 -2.72
CA GLY A 174 -8.76 -3.96 -1.47
C GLY A 174 -8.30 -3.06 -0.33
N ASN A 175 -9.04 -3.04 0.78
CA ASN A 175 -8.62 -2.35 2.00
C ASN A 175 -8.03 -3.28 3.06
N TYR A 176 -6.83 -2.92 3.50
CA TYR A 176 -6.13 -3.46 4.66
C TYR A 176 -6.59 -2.74 5.94
N CYS A 177 -7.84 -2.97 6.32
CA CYS A 177 -8.51 -2.30 7.43
C CYS A 177 -8.51 -3.11 8.74
N ASN A 178 -9.18 -2.65 9.79
CA ASN A 178 -9.35 -3.40 11.06
C ASN A 178 -8.02 -3.74 11.76
N VAL A 179 -6.99 -2.89 11.56
CA VAL A 179 -5.67 -2.96 12.21
C VAL A 179 -5.40 -1.68 12.99
N LEU A 180 -5.52 -0.53 12.30
CA LEU A 180 -5.35 0.81 12.83
C LEU A 180 -6.39 1.74 12.17
N GLY A 181 -6.75 2.84 12.82
CA GLY A 181 -7.60 3.89 12.25
C GLY A 181 -9.10 3.65 12.32
N GLY A 182 -9.55 2.55 12.93
CA GLY A 182 -10.97 2.21 13.14
C GLY A 182 -11.40 0.97 12.36
N ALA A 183 -12.57 0.45 12.71
CA ALA A 183 -13.18 -0.63 11.95
C ALA A 183 -13.81 -0.10 10.65
N SER A 184 -13.78 -0.89 9.58
CA SER A 184 -14.52 -0.57 8.34
C SER A 184 -15.00 -1.84 7.65
N PRO A 185 -16.07 -1.77 6.83
CA PRO A 185 -16.41 -2.84 5.88
C PRO A 185 -15.21 -3.21 5.01
N VAL A 186 -15.05 -4.51 4.73
CA VAL A 186 -14.01 -4.99 3.82
C VAL A 186 -14.58 -5.01 2.41
N ASN A 187 -13.94 -4.31 1.47
CA ASN A 187 -14.43 -4.16 0.11
C ASN A 187 -13.27 -4.23 -0.90
N ILE A 188 -13.56 -4.76 -2.09
CA ILE A 188 -12.75 -4.55 -3.29
C ILE A 188 -13.36 -3.35 -4.03
N TYR A 189 -12.55 -2.34 -4.31
CA TYR A 189 -12.93 -1.13 -5.04
C TYR A 189 -12.36 -1.15 -6.46
N TYR A 190 -13.03 -0.47 -7.38
CA TYR A 190 -12.52 -0.28 -8.72
C TYR A 190 -12.93 1.06 -9.36
N SER A 191 -12.20 1.45 -10.40
CA SER A 191 -12.59 2.50 -11.35
C SER A 191 -12.12 2.14 -12.76
N THR A 192 -12.94 2.51 -13.75
CA THR A 192 -12.70 2.36 -15.19
C THR A 192 -12.79 3.68 -15.96
N ASP A 193 -13.01 4.80 -15.26
CA ASP A 193 -13.33 6.10 -15.85
C ASP A 193 -12.29 7.18 -15.51
N GLY A 194 -11.04 6.76 -15.29
CA GLY A 194 -9.96 7.65 -14.85
C GLY A 194 -10.21 8.18 -13.44
N ALA A 195 -10.72 7.32 -12.55
CA ALA A 195 -11.04 7.63 -11.15
C ALA A 195 -12.03 8.79 -10.96
N ARG A 196 -12.85 9.10 -11.97
CA ARG A 196 -13.94 10.09 -11.83
C ARG A 196 -15.04 9.56 -10.92
N THR A 197 -15.23 8.24 -10.92
CA THR A 197 -16.10 7.49 -10.02
C THR A 197 -15.34 6.27 -9.52
N VAL A 198 -15.55 5.91 -8.26
CA VAL A 198 -15.10 4.63 -7.70
C VAL A 198 -16.32 3.79 -7.32
N LYS A 199 -16.24 2.49 -7.48
CA LYS A 199 -17.34 1.55 -7.22
C LYS A 199 -16.84 0.37 -6.41
N ILE A 200 -17.72 -0.25 -5.63
CA ILE A 200 -17.42 -1.50 -4.96
C ILE A 200 -17.61 -2.65 -5.96
N ALA A 201 -16.52 -3.37 -6.25
CA ALA A 201 -16.54 -4.59 -7.07
C ALA A 201 -17.07 -5.80 -6.26
N TYR A 202 -16.76 -5.83 -4.97
CA TYR A 202 -17.17 -6.89 -4.05
C TYR A 202 -17.22 -6.36 -2.62
N ALA A 203 -18.36 -6.52 -1.95
CA ALA A 203 -18.52 -6.21 -0.54
C ALA A 203 -18.49 -7.51 0.27
N PHE A 204 -17.57 -7.63 1.23
CA PHE A 204 -17.55 -8.79 2.12
C PHE A 204 -18.67 -8.71 3.16
N GLY A 205 -18.99 -9.89 3.68
CA GLY A 205 -19.90 -10.12 4.77
C GLY A 205 -19.54 -9.43 6.08
N GLN A 206 -20.49 -9.44 6.99
CA GLN A 206 -20.32 -8.90 8.33
C GLN A 206 -19.46 -9.81 9.22
N ASN A 207 -18.27 -9.34 9.60
CA ASN A 207 -17.40 -10.07 10.55
C ASN A 207 -17.76 -9.68 12.01
N PRO A 208 -18.28 -10.61 12.84
CA PRO A 208 -18.73 -10.28 14.19
C PRO A 208 -17.60 -9.88 15.15
N HIS A 209 -16.34 -10.11 14.77
CA HIS A 209 -15.15 -9.85 15.59
C HIS A 209 -14.49 -8.48 15.31
N TYR A 210 -14.92 -7.78 14.25
CA TYR A 210 -14.37 -6.47 13.83
C TYR A 210 -15.48 -5.43 13.63
N ARG A 211 -16.31 -5.29 14.67
CA ARG A 211 -17.33 -4.25 14.76
C ARG A 211 -16.68 -2.91 15.13
N ASP A 212 -17.33 -1.82 14.75
CA ASP A 212 -16.95 -0.50 15.25
C ASP A 212 -17.39 -0.35 16.71
N ASN A 213 -16.41 -0.44 17.61
CA ASN A 213 -16.51 -0.17 19.04
C ASN A 213 -15.79 1.12 19.45
N GLY A 214 -15.45 1.99 18.49
CA GLY A 214 -14.70 3.21 18.72
C GLY A 214 -13.21 3.01 19.05
N SER A 215 -12.66 1.80 18.85
CA SER A 215 -11.24 1.52 19.01
C SER A 215 -10.49 1.51 17.67
N ALA A 216 -9.16 1.55 17.72
CA ALA A 216 -8.30 1.63 16.54
C ALA A 216 -8.42 0.42 15.56
N GLY A 217 -8.83 -0.76 16.03
CA GLY A 217 -8.91 -1.98 15.21
C GLY A 217 -10.29 -2.65 15.20
N GLY A 218 -11.29 -2.05 15.85
CA GLY A 218 -12.59 -2.67 16.09
C GLY A 218 -12.57 -3.72 17.21
N GLY A 219 -13.68 -4.47 17.35
CA GLY A 219 -13.75 -5.59 18.28
C GLY A 219 -15.06 -6.37 18.22
N ALA A 220 -15.31 -7.21 19.23
CA ALA A 220 -16.47 -8.10 19.28
C ALA A 220 -17.80 -7.40 19.68
N THR A 221 -17.78 -6.10 19.96
CA THR A 221 -18.95 -5.30 20.38
C THR A 221 -19.13 -4.08 19.48
N GLY A 222 -20.29 -3.45 19.51
CA GLY A 222 -20.56 -2.23 18.72
C GLY A 222 -21.22 -2.50 17.38
N THR A 223 -21.03 -1.58 16.43
CA THR A 223 -21.75 -1.57 15.15
C THR A 223 -21.20 -2.62 14.22
N LEU A 224 -22.06 -3.51 13.71
CA LEU A 224 -21.69 -4.51 12.73
C LEU A 224 -21.55 -3.87 11.34
N LEU A 225 -20.46 -4.17 10.64
CA LEU A 225 -20.06 -3.52 9.39
C LEU A 225 -19.88 -4.58 8.29
N GLY A 226 -20.22 -4.24 7.04
CA GLY A 226 -20.20 -5.17 5.91
C GLY A 226 -21.59 -5.46 5.35
N ASP A 227 -21.62 -6.25 4.27
CA ASP A 227 -22.86 -6.69 3.63
C ASP A 227 -23.53 -7.80 4.45
N ALA A 228 -24.73 -7.54 4.97
CA ALA A 228 -25.47 -8.55 5.74
C ALA A 228 -25.95 -9.74 4.88
N GLY A 229 -26.02 -9.56 3.55
CA GLY A 229 -26.43 -10.61 2.60
C GLY A 229 -25.29 -11.52 2.14
N ASN A 230 -24.03 -11.16 2.41
CA ASN A 230 -22.87 -11.96 2.00
C ASN A 230 -22.35 -12.80 3.18
N PRO A 231 -22.36 -14.14 3.09
CA PRO A 231 -21.83 -15.00 4.17
C PRO A 231 -20.29 -15.03 4.20
N VAL A 232 -19.61 -14.58 3.15
CA VAL A 232 -18.15 -14.60 3.04
C VAL A 232 -17.59 -13.36 3.69
N PHE A 233 -16.92 -13.51 4.83
CA PHE A 233 -16.29 -12.41 5.55
C PHE A 233 -14.78 -12.63 5.71
N CYS A 234 -14.04 -11.56 5.98
CA CYS A 234 -12.64 -11.61 6.37
C CYS A 234 -12.31 -10.41 7.25
N ARG A 235 -11.10 -10.37 7.82
CA ARG A 235 -10.63 -9.18 8.54
C ARG A 235 -10.28 -8.05 7.60
N HIS A 236 -9.56 -8.35 6.52
CA HIS A 236 -9.07 -7.38 5.53
C HIS A 236 -8.50 -8.07 4.28
N ILE A 237 -8.12 -7.29 3.27
CA ILE A 237 -7.56 -7.77 1.99
C ILE A 237 -6.04 -7.53 1.93
N HIS A 238 -5.28 -8.57 1.61
CA HIS A 238 -3.82 -8.52 1.50
C HIS A 238 -3.34 -8.09 0.10
N SER A 239 -4.04 -8.55 -0.95
CA SER A 239 -3.60 -8.28 -2.32
C SER A 239 -4.77 -8.41 -3.29
N VAL A 240 -4.72 -7.61 -4.35
CA VAL A 240 -5.53 -7.76 -5.56
C VAL A 240 -4.58 -7.68 -6.75
N ALA A 241 -4.71 -8.58 -7.72
CA ALA A 241 -3.87 -8.61 -8.92
C ALA A 241 -4.66 -9.05 -10.15
N TYR A 242 -4.27 -8.55 -11.32
CA TYR A 242 -4.88 -8.91 -12.60
C TYR A 242 -4.06 -9.97 -13.34
N ASN A 243 -4.75 -11.01 -13.82
CA ASN A 243 -4.24 -12.01 -14.75
C ASN A 243 -4.69 -11.67 -16.18
N PRO A 244 -3.80 -11.13 -17.03
CA PRO A 244 -4.16 -10.78 -18.40
C PRO A 244 -4.49 -12.00 -19.29
N ALA A 245 -3.95 -13.18 -18.99
CA ALA A 245 -4.18 -14.38 -19.79
C ALA A 245 -5.62 -14.91 -19.65
N GLU A 246 -6.25 -14.66 -18.50
CA GLU A 246 -7.62 -15.08 -18.21
C GLU A 246 -8.64 -13.93 -18.26
N ASN A 247 -8.16 -12.69 -18.43
CA ASN A 247 -8.96 -11.49 -18.22
C ASN A 247 -9.72 -11.53 -16.88
N ALA A 248 -9.00 -11.87 -15.80
CA ALA A 248 -9.58 -12.08 -14.48
C ALA A 248 -8.70 -11.47 -13.38
N PHE A 249 -9.32 -11.08 -12.28
CA PHE A 249 -8.67 -10.57 -11.09
C PHE A 249 -8.63 -11.64 -10.01
N TYR A 250 -7.59 -11.59 -9.19
CA TYR A 250 -7.41 -12.45 -8.03
C TYR A 250 -7.24 -11.57 -6.80
N ALA A 251 -7.91 -11.95 -5.71
CA ALA A 251 -7.74 -11.30 -4.42
C ALA A 251 -7.40 -12.33 -3.35
N CYS A 252 -6.54 -11.96 -2.41
CA CYS A 252 -6.28 -12.76 -1.21
C CYS A 252 -6.62 -11.95 0.03
N THR A 253 -7.29 -12.59 0.98
CA THR A 253 -7.70 -12.03 2.27
C THR A 253 -7.12 -12.84 3.41
N GLY A 254 -7.24 -12.35 4.64
CA GLY A 254 -6.89 -13.17 5.78
C GLY A 254 -6.66 -12.44 7.08
N ASP A 255 -6.60 -13.25 8.12
CA ASP A 255 -5.65 -13.15 9.22
C ASP A 255 -5.91 -14.25 10.25
N ARG A 256 -7.17 -14.67 10.40
CA ARG A 256 -7.58 -15.64 11.42
C ARG A 256 -8.60 -16.63 10.87
N ASP A 257 -8.75 -17.73 11.60
CA ASP A 257 -9.94 -18.56 11.50
C ASP A 257 -10.84 -18.20 12.69
N GLN A 258 -12.14 -18.16 12.43
CA GLN A 258 -13.17 -17.94 13.44
C GLN A 258 -14.10 -19.16 13.49
N PRO A 259 -14.83 -19.38 14.59
CA PRO A 259 -15.86 -20.42 14.64
C PRO A 259 -16.87 -20.33 13.49
N GLU A 260 -17.16 -19.11 13.02
CA GLU A 260 -18.12 -18.84 11.95
C GLU A 260 -17.56 -19.08 10.54
N GLY A 261 -16.23 -19.15 10.37
CA GLY A 261 -15.62 -19.28 9.05
C GLY A 261 -14.14 -18.92 8.98
N ARG A 262 -13.53 -19.24 7.84
CA ARG A 262 -12.14 -18.89 7.53
C ARG A 262 -12.06 -17.50 6.94
N GLU A 263 -11.06 -16.72 7.33
CA GLU A 263 -10.81 -15.39 6.74
C GLU A 263 -9.76 -15.44 5.63
N CYS A 264 -8.92 -16.49 5.58
CA CYS A 264 -7.85 -16.64 4.59
C CYS A 264 -8.39 -17.25 3.30
N LEU A 265 -8.87 -16.38 2.40
CA LEU A 265 -9.58 -16.74 1.18
C LEU A 265 -8.80 -16.26 -0.04
N TRP A 266 -8.94 -17.00 -1.13
CA TRP A 266 -8.59 -16.56 -2.46
C TRP A 266 -9.85 -16.43 -3.29
N LEU A 267 -10.02 -15.27 -3.90
CA LEU A 267 -11.14 -14.96 -4.78
C LEU A 267 -10.66 -14.78 -6.21
N ARG A 268 -11.49 -15.18 -7.17
CA ARG A 268 -11.34 -14.89 -8.60
C ARG A 268 -12.53 -14.06 -9.06
N GLY A 269 -12.27 -12.95 -9.74
CA GLY A 269 -13.25 -11.99 -10.23
C GLY A 269 -13.14 -11.78 -11.74
N THR A 270 -14.25 -11.85 -12.46
CA THR A 270 -14.29 -11.42 -13.88
C THR A 270 -15.21 -10.22 -14.03
N TYR A 271 -14.78 -9.25 -14.84
CA TYR A 271 -15.53 -8.02 -15.10
C TYR A 271 -16.21 -8.06 -16.47
N ASP A 272 -17.53 -7.84 -16.50
CA ASP A 272 -18.32 -7.63 -17.70
C ASP A 272 -18.45 -6.12 -17.95
N ALA A 273 -17.59 -5.58 -18.83
CA ALA A 273 -17.57 -4.15 -19.14
C ALA A 273 -18.87 -3.63 -19.77
N LYS A 274 -19.68 -4.49 -20.42
CA LYS A 274 -20.95 -4.06 -21.02
C LYS A 274 -22.03 -3.84 -19.97
N LYS A 275 -21.99 -4.64 -18.90
CA LYS A 275 -22.93 -4.55 -17.78
C LYS A 275 -22.39 -3.75 -16.61
N ASP A 276 -21.10 -3.41 -16.66
CA ASP A 276 -20.38 -2.80 -15.54
C ASP A 276 -20.55 -3.61 -14.25
N ALA A 277 -20.36 -4.93 -14.36
CA ALA A 277 -20.67 -5.88 -13.31
C ALA A 277 -19.54 -6.89 -13.10
N TRP A 278 -19.42 -7.36 -11.87
CA TRP A 278 -18.41 -8.35 -11.47
C TRP A 278 -19.05 -9.69 -11.11
N ASP A 279 -18.36 -10.78 -11.43
CA ASP A 279 -18.62 -12.13 -10.93
C ASP A 279 -17.41 -12.58 -10.10
N TRP A 280 -17.53 -12.52 -8.77
CA TRP A 280 -16.51 -12.92 -7.81
C TRP A 280 -16.85 -14.25 -7.16
N LYS A 281 -15.87 -15.14 -7.06
CA LYS A 281 -16.01 -16.46 -6.43
C LYS A 281 -14.82 -16.76 -5.54
N VAL A 282 -15.07 -17.35 -4.38
CA VAL A 282 -14.01 -17.98 -3.58
C VAL A 282 -13.54 -19.22 -4.32
N VAL A 283 -12.26 -19.29 -4.65
CA VAL A 283 -11.64 -20.40 -5.41
C VAL A 283 -10.71 -21.25 -4.55
N ALA A 284 -10.18 -20.71 -3.45
CA ALA A 284 -9.46 -21.47 -2.45
C ALA A 284 -9.62 -20.83 -1.06
N SER A 285 -9.42 -21.63 -0.03
CA SER A 285 -9.29 -21.15 1.36
C SER A 285 -8.33 -22.06 2.13
N GLY A 286 -7.68 -21.50 3.13
CA GLY A 286 -6.78 -22.26 4.00
C GLY A 286 -6.78 -21.72 5.43
N PRO A 287 -6.16 -22.43 6.37
CA PRO A 287 -5.94 -21.91 7.71
C PRO A 287 -4.90 -20.75 7.69
N PRO A 288 -4.82 -19.93 8.76
CA PRO A 288 -3.91 -18.78 8.84
C PRO A 288 -2.42 -19.12 8.74
N ASN A 289 -2.06 -20.39 8.98
CA ASN A 289 -0.68 -20.85 8.89
C ASN A 289 -0.37 -21.63 7.61
N SER A 290 -1.14 -21.38 6.54
CA SER A 290 -0.95 -21.97 5.22
C SER A 290 -0.47 -20.96 4.19
N ARG A 291 0.06 -21.45 3.06
CA ARG A 291 0.40 -20.62 1.90
C ARG A 291 -0.76 -19.84 1.29
N TYR A 292 -2.00 -20.11 1.71
CA TYR A 292 -3.20 -19.39 1.27
C TYR A 292 -3.45 -18.11 2.06
N LYS A 293 -2.83 -17.94 3.24
CA LYS A 293 -2.71 -16.63 3.85
C LYS A 293 -1.51 -15.94 3.18
N SER A 294 -1.76 -15.00 2.28
CA SER A 294 -0.72 -14.53 1.36
C SER A 294 -0.95 -13.12 0.86
N GLY A 295 0.09 -12.53 0.29
CA GLY A 295 0.01 -11.27 -0.45
C GLY A 295 1.00 -11.26 -1.61
N GLY A 296 1.30 -10.07 -2.12
CA GLY A 296 2.25 -9.90 -3.21
C GLY A 296 1.92 -10.74 -4.45
N ILE A 297 0.64 -10.85 -4.79
CA ILE A 297 0.20 -11.65 -5.94
C ILE A 297 0.73 -11.00 -7.23
N ASN A 298 1.41 -11.79 -8.06
CA ASN A 298 1.91 -11.35 -9.36
C ASN A 298 1.63 -12.41 -10.42
N PHE A 299 1.30 -11.97 -11.63
CA PHE A 299 1.23 -12.83 -12.81
C PHE A 299 2.40 -12.48 -13.73
N ALA A 300 3.24 -13.47 -14.02
CA ALA A 300 4.42 -13.31 -14.87
C ALA A 300 4.68 -14.61 -15.63
N ASP A 301 5.07 -14.52 -16.90
CA ASP A 301 5.36 -15.67 -17.76
C ASP A 301 4.25 -16.74 -17.77
N GLY A 302 2.99 -16.29 -17.71
CA GLY A 302 1.81 -17.17 -17.68
C GLY A 302 1.59 -17.92 -16.35
N LYS A 303 2.41 -17.66 -15.33
CA LYS A 303 2.32 -18.30 -14.01
C LYS A 303 1.81 -17.32 -12.94
N LEU A 304 1.19 -17.89 -11.92
CA LEU A 304 0.79 -17.21 -10.69
C LEU A 304 1.92 -17.32 -9.66
N TYR A 305 2.33 -16.19 -9.09
CA TYR A 305 3.30 -16.07 -8.01
C TYR A 305 2.69 -15.37 -6.80
N TRP A 306 3.06 -15.80 -5.60
CA TRP A 306 2.65 -15.15 -4.35
C TRP A 306 3.64 -15.42 -3.23
N VAL A 307 3.54 -14.64 -2.15
CA VAL A 307 4.32 -14.83 -0.94
C VAL A 307 3.39 -15.06 0.26
N ALA A 308 3.71 -16.06 1.07
CA ALA A 308 2.86 -16.53 2.16
C ALA A 308 3.15 -15.84 3.50
N ASP A 309 2.09 -15.24 4.04
CA ASP A 309 2.00 -14.51 5.31
C ASP A 309 1.67 -15.43 6.50
N ALA A 310 1.98 -16.72 6.38
CA ALA A 310 1.62 -17.72 7.37
C ALA A 310 2.26 -17.40 8.72
N ASN A 311 1.52 -16.95 9.72
CA ASN A 311 2.09 -16.45 11.00
C ASN A 311 1.45 -17.03 12.26
N GLY A 312 0.69 -18.13 12.11
CA GLY A 312 0.08 -18.87 13.21
C GLY A 312 1.03 -19.87 13.90
N PRO A 313 0.54 -20.74 14.79
CA PRO A 313 1.35 -21.76 15.47
C PRO A 313 1.99 -22.76 14.50
N THR A 314 3.22 -23.21 14.77
CA THR A 314 3.98 -24.16 13.94
C THR A 314 3.23 -25.49 13.70
N PRO A 315 3.51 -26.21 12.59
CA PRO A 315 4.48 -25.91 11.52
C PRO A 315 3.94 -24.90 10.51
N HIS A 316 4.80 -24.00 10.02
CA HIS A 316 4.43 -22.98 9.04
C HIS A 316 4.60 -23.48 7.60
N ASP A 317 3.60 -23.26 6.77
CA ASP A 317 3.67 -23.41 5.31
C ASP A 317 3.92 -22.04 4.68
N ARG A 318 5.17 -21.56 4.80
CA ARG A 318 5.67 -20.27 4.31
C ARG A 318 6.49 -20.44 3.05
N GLY A 319 6.54 -19.38 2.26
CA GLY A 319 7.37 -19.34 1.07
C GLY A 319 6.93 -18.33 0.04
N ILE A 320 7.77 -18.18 -0.97
CA ILE A 320 7.42 -17.65 -2.26
C ILE A 320 7.09 -18.85 -3.14
N PHE A 321 5.87 -18.88 -3.65
CA PHE A 321 5.31 -20.01 -4.39
C PHE A 321 5.00 -19.61 -5.82
N ARG A 322 4.90 -20.62 -6.67
CA ARG A 322 4.45 -20.49 -8.05
C ARG A 322 3.63 -21.69 -8.49
N CYS A 323 2.58 -21.46 -9.26
CA CYS A 323 1.84 -22.51 -9.96
C CYS A 323 1.25 -21.99 -11.28
N ASP A 324 0.62 -22.88 -12.05
CA ASP A 324 -0.34 -22.46 -13.05
C ASP A 324 -1.57 -21.86 -12.35
N PRO A 325 -2.17 -20.76 -12.86
CA PRO A 325 -3.33 -20.14 -12.22
C PRO A 325 -4.51 -21.09 -11.97
N ALA A 326 -4.73 -22.06 -12.87
CA ALA A 326 -5.78 -23.08 -12.75
C ALA A 326 -5.55 -24.04 -11.56
N ASP A 327 -4.29 -24.21 -11.15
CA ASP A 327 -3.88 -25.13 -10.09
C ASP A 327 -3.82 -24.45 -8.70
N LEU A 328 -4.28 -23.21 -8.58
CA LEU A 328 -4.26 -22.46 -7.31
C LEU A 328 -4.86 -23.28 -6.16
N ALA A 329 -5.95 -24.02 -6.40
CA ALA A 329 -6.62 -24.81 -5.37
C ALA A 329 -5.92 -26.13 -5.01
N ASP A 330 -4.90 -26.58 -5.77
CA ASP A 330 -4.15 -27.80 -5.50
C ASP A 330 -2.73 -27.51 -4.97
N PRO A 331 -2.50 -27.60 -3.64
CA PRO A 331 -1.19 -27.37 -3.05
C PRO A 331 -0.07 -28.26 -3.59
N LYS A 332 -0.38 -29.43 -4.18
CA LYS A 332 0.62 -30.35 -4.73
C LYS A 332 1.21 -29.85 -6.04
N ALA A 333 0.49 -29.01 -6.77
CA ALA A 333 0.94 -28.38 -8.00
C ALA A 333 1.83 -27.14 -7.74
N HIS A 334 1.85 -26.65 -6.51
CA HIS A 334 2.62 -25.46 -6.16
C HIS A 334 4.10 -25.79 -6.01
N THR A 335 4.93 -25.03 -6.71
CA THR A 335 6.39 -25.04 -6.53
C THR A 335 6.76 -24.03 -5.46
N LEU A 336 7.41 -24.48 -4.39
CA LEU A 336 8.11 -23.60 -3.45
C LEU A 336 9.41 -23.11 -4.10
N LEU A 337 9.48 -21.83 -4.44
CA LEU A 337 10.68 -21.24 -5.06
C LEU A 337 11.71 -20.82 -4.00
N PHE A 338 11.23 -20.34 -2.85
CA PHE A 338 12.06 -19.85 -1.78
C PHE A 338 11.33 -19.88 -0.44
N ASN A 339 11.99 -20.31 0.63
CA ASN A 339 11.44 -20.21 1.97
C ASN A 339 12.22 -19.14 2.76
N PRO A 340 11.59 -18.01 3.11
CA PRO A 340 12.24 -16.97 3.90
C PRO A 340 12.40 -17.33 5.38
N GLU A 341 11.86 -18.48 5.83
CA GLU A 341 11.76 -18.94 7.23
C GLU A 341 10.84 -18.08 8.12
N TYR A 342 10.71 -16.79 7.80
CA TYR A 342 9.91 -15.80 8.50
C TYR A 342 8.67 -15.39 7.71
N GLU A 343 7.75 -14.72 8.38
CA GLU A 343 6.55 -14.15 7.76
C GLU A 343 6.91 -13.11 6.69
N SER A 344 6.21 -13.18 5.54
CA SER A 344 6.34 -12.23 4.44
C SER A 344 5.01 -12.17 3.67
N ALA A 345 4.59 -10.98 3.20
CA ALA A 345 3.34 -10.83 2.45
C ALA A 345 3.42 -9.77 1.33
N ASN A 346 4.57 -9.10 1.17
CA ASN A 346 4.74 -8.05 0.17
C ASN A 346 5.79 -8.51 -0.84
N MET A 347 5.40 -8.52 -2.12
CA MET A 347 6.27 -8.90 -3.23
C MET A 347 5.86 -8.16 -4.50
N ILE A 348 6.84 -7.84 -5.34
CA ILE A 348 6.64 -7.34 -6.70
C ILE A 348 7.51 -8.15 -7.68
N ILE A 349 6.99 -8.38 -8.87
CA ILE A 349 7.74 -8.90 -10.00
C ILE A 349 7.73 -7.87 -11.12
N GLN A 350 8.92 -7.48 -11.60
CA GLN A 350 9.05 -6.62 -12.77
C GLN A 350 10.42 -6.85 -13.43
N ASP A 351 10.42 -6.95 -14.77
CA ASP A 351 11.60 -7.09 -15.61
C ASP A 351 12.51 -8.27 -15.18
N GLY A 352 11.90 -9.41 -14.89
CA GLY A 352 12.61 -10.63 -14.49
C GLY A 352 13.12 -10.65 -13.04
N VAL A 353 12.89 -9.57 -12.27
CA VAL A 353 13.31 -9.44 -10.88
C VAL A 353 12.12 -9.62 -9.94
N ILE A 354 12.32 -10.44 -8.91
CA ILE A 354 11.43 -10.58 -7.76
C ILE A 354 12.04 -9.82 -6.58
N LEU A 355 11.29 -8.88 -5.99
CA LEU A 355 11.59 -8.27 -4.70
C LEU A 355 10.53 -8.66 -3.70
N ALA A 356 10.93 -9.08 -2.51
CA ALA A 356 10.04 -9.34 -1.38
C ALA A 356 10.66 -8.83 -0.07
N SER A 357 9.87 -8.83 1.00
CA SER A 357 10.24 -8.26 2.29
C SER A 357 10.47 -9.30 3.37
N HIS A 358 11.38 -8.99 4.30
CA HIS A 358 11.30 -9.50 5.68
C HIS A 358 10.68 -8.45 6.59
N TYR A 359 9.76 -8.86 7.45
CA TYR A 359 9.17 -7.95 8.42
C TYR A 359 9.99 -7.87 9.69
N ALA A 360 10.29 -6.65 10.13
CA ALA A 360 11.10 -6.42 11.34
C ALA A 360 10.39 -6.89 12.63
N THR A 361 9.09 -7.14 12.57
CA THR A 361 8.28 -7.66 13.69
C THR A 361 8.31 -9.18 13.77
N ALA A 362 8.61 -9.87 12.67
CA ALA A 362 8.52 -11.33 12.57
C ALA A 362 9.84 -12.01 12.24
N SER A 363 10.91 -11.25 12.03
CA SER A 363 12.22 -11.73 11.61
C SER A 363 13.36 -11.07 12.41
N PRO A 364 14.58 -11.65 12.42
CA PRO A 364 15.75 -11.03 13.04
C PRO A 364 16.27 -9.82 12.25
N TYR A 365 15.86 -9.66 10.99
CA TYR A 365 16.29 -8.58 10.12
C TYR A 365 15.82 -7.22 10.65
N PHE A 366 16.67 -6.22 10.49
CA PHE A 366 16.35 -4.84 10.80
C PHE A 366 15.53 -4.23 9.67
N THR A 367 16.04 -4.25 8.44
CA THR A 367 15.29 -3.88 7.24
C THR A 367 15.65 -4.88 6.15
N GLY A 368 14.94 -6.01 6.12
CA GLY A 368 15.31 -7.14 5.30
C GLY A 368 14.66 -7.13 3.91
N ILE A 369 15.48 -7.31 2.88
CA ILE A 369 15.05 -7.42 1.48
C ILE A 369 15.43 -8.80 0.94
N ILE A 370 14.45 -9.47 0.33
CA ILE A 370 14.64 -10.70 -0.42
C ILE A 370 14.65 -10.33 -1.91
N ILE A 371 15.63 -10.84 -2.66
CA ILE A 371 15.73 -10.61 -4.10
C ILE A 371 16.00 -11.90 -4.84
N SER A 372 15.30 -12.09 -5.96
CA SER A 372 15.72 -12.99 -7.03
C SER A 372 15.86 -12.18 -8.33
N PRO A 373 17.06 -12.09 -8.92
CA PRO A 373 17.28 -11.35 -10.16
C PRO A 373 16.96 -12.17 -11.43
N ASP A 374 16.48 -13.40 -11.29
CA ASP A 374 16.33 -14.37 -12.37
C ASP A 374 15.07 -15.23 -12.23
N MET A 375 13.96 -14.60 -11.81
CA MET A 375 12.63 -15.22 -11.71
C MET A 375 12.58 -16.47 -10.82
N GLY A 376 13.38 -16.48 -9.75
CA GLY A 376 13.37 -17.49 -8.70
C GLY A 376 14.39 -18.60 -8.86
N LYS A 377 15.36 -18.49 -9.78
CA LYS A 377 16.43 -19.49 -9.95
C LYS A 377 17.52 -19.34 -8.88
N THR A 378 17.91 -18.10 -8.58
CA THR A 378 18.84 -17.74 -7.50
C THR A 378 18.21 -16.71 -6.58
N TRP A 379 18.63 -16.74 -5.32
CA TRP A 379 18.06 -15.91 -4.26
C TRP A 379 19.17 -15.31 -3.40
N ALA A 380 18.94 -14.07 -2.95
CA ALA A 380 19.75 -13.42 -1.94
C ALA A 380 18.85 -12.71 -0.92
N GLN A 381 19.36 -12.57 0.31
CA GLN A 381 18.71 -11.86 1.40
C GLN A 381 19.70 -10.84 1.96
N TYR A 382 19.24 -9.62 2.18
CA TYR A 382 20.07 -8.53 2.70
C TYR A 382 19.40 -7.86 3.88
N ASP A 383 20.17 -7.56 4.92
CA ASP A 383 19.73 -6.77 6.07
C ASP A 383 20.32 -5.36 5.99
N LEU A 384 19.50 -4.38 5.62
CA LEU A 384 19.91 -2.97 5.52
C LEU A 384 19.85 -2.30 6.90
N LYS A 385 20.76 -2.73 7.79
CA LYS A 385 20.78 -2.39 9.23
C LYS A 385 20.83 -0.90 9.52
N GLU A 386 21.43 -0.12 8.62
CA GLU A 386 21.54 1.34 8.73
C GLU A 386 20.18 2.07 8.80
N PHE A 387 19.09 1.43 8.36
CA PHE A 387 17.73 2.00 8.42
C PHE A 387 16.97 1.63 9.71
N GLY A 388 17.60 0.86 10.61
CA GLY A 388 16.95 0.42 11.84
C GLY A 388 15.89 -0.66 11.60
N ARG A 389 15.05 -0.92 12.60
CA ARG A 389 13.96 -1.91 12.51
C ARG A 389 12.78 -1.35 11.71
N ARG A 390 12.65 -1.77 10.45
CA ARG A 390 11.58 -1.39 9.52
C ARG A 390 11.09 -2.59 8.72
N SER A 391 9.78 -2.63 8.49
CA SER A 391 9.14 -3.61 7.63
C SER A 391 8.94 -2.99 6.24
N PRO A 392 9.61 -3.49 5.19
CA PRO A 392 9.34 -3.07 3.82
C PRO A 392 7.96 -3.58 3.39
N VAL A 393 7.11 -2.68 2.93
CA VAL A 393 5.76 -3.00 2.42
C VAL A 393 5.49 -2.20 1.15
N ARG A 394 4.36 -2.49 0.48
CA ARG A 394 3.84 -1.69 -0.63
C ARG A 394 4.92 -1.33 -1.67
N PHE A 395 5.44 -2.35 -2.34
CA PHE A 395 6.39 -2.18 -3.44
C PHE A 395 5.68 -1.61 -4.69
N HIS A 396 6.20 -0.50 -5.22
CA HIS A 396 5.69 0.14 -6.43
C HIS A 396 6.61 -0.17 -7.62
N LYS A 397 6.04 -0.18 -8.82
CA LYS A 397 6.78 -0.31 -10.08
C LYS A 397 7.91 0.71 -10.16
N LYS A 398 8.93 0.38 -10.95
CA LYS A 398 10.07 1.28 -11.21
C LYS A 398 9.61 2.63 -11.76
N ASN A 399 10.25 3.70 -11.32
CA ASN A 399 10.18 4.99 -11.98
C ASN A 399 11.06 5.00 -13.25
N SER A 400 11.06 6.12 -13.97
CA SER A 400 11.84 6.30 -15.22
C SER A 400 13.36 6.15 -15.03
N ASP A 401 13.87 6.36 -13.82
CA ASP A 401 15.27 6.13 -13.46
C ASP A 401 15.58 4.66 -13.08
N GLY A 402 14.57 3.79 -13.09
CA GLY A 402 14.69 2.36 -12.79
C GLY A 402 14.64 2.00 -11.30
N TRP A 403 14.18 2.90 -10.42
CA TRP A 403 14.07 2.62 -8.99
C TRP A 403 12.66 2.15 -8.62
N PHE A 404 12.55 1.00 -7.96
CA PHE A 404 11.37 0.62 -7.20
C PHE A 404 11.23 1.53 -5.99
N ARG A 405 10.01 1.95 -5.68
CA ARG A 405 9.68 2.62 -4.42
C ARG A 405 9.11 1.59 -3.45
N THR A 406 9.61 1.62 -2.22
CA THR A 406 9.22 0.71 -1.15
C THR A 406 8.89 1.52 0.09
N ASP A 407 7.71 1.32 0.63
CA ASP A 407 7.30 1.93 1.88
C ASP A 407 7.98 1.22 3.05
N LEU A 408 8.53 1.96 4.00
CA LEU A 408 9.06 1.41 5.24
C LEU A 408 8.08 1.70 6.38
N ARG A 409 7.65 0.65 7.08
CA ARG A 409 6.80 0.77 8.26
C ARG A 409 7.57 0.53 9.54
N SER A 410 7.29 1.35 10.55
CA SER A 410 7.61 1.05 11.94
C SER A 410 6.63 -0.01 12.44
N GLY A 411 7.15 -1.16 12.88
CA GLY A 411 6.31 -2.30 13.21
C GLY A 411 5.65 -2.87 11.95
N TRP A 412 4.33 -3.05 12.00
CA TRP A 412 3.54 -3.59 10.88
C TRP A 412 3.03 -2.54 9.90
N ILE A 413 2.53 -1.41 10.43
CA ILE A 413 1.69 -0.50 9.62
C ILE A 413 1.96 0.99 9.86
N GLY A 414 2.70 1.36 10.91
CA GLY A 414 3.02 2.76 11.19
C GLY A 414 3.93 3.32 10.10
N ARG A 415 3.52 4.39 9.42
CA ARG A 415 4.33 5.03 8.36
C ARG A 415 5.67 5.50 8.96
N ALA A 416 6.78 5.16 8.32
CA ALA A 416 8.08 5.67 8.70
C ALA A 416 8.72 6.38 7.50
N GLU A 417 9.60 5.72 6.77
CA GLU A 417 10.33 6.32 5.66
C GLU A 417 10.02 5.65 4.31
N VAL A 418 10.66 6.11 3.23
CA VAL A 418 10.55 5.51 1.89
C VAL A 418 11.94 5.13 1.40
N LEU A 419 12.07 3.88 0.96
CA LEU A 419 13.27 3.29 0.40
C LEU A 419 13.12 3.19 -1.13
N PHE A 420 14.19 3.46 -1.84
CA PHE A 420 14.31 3.21 -3.27
C PHE A 420 15.32 2.09 -3.50
N ILE A 421 14.93 1.10 -4.32
CA ILE A 421 15.77 -0.05 -4.68
C ILE A 421 15.90 -0.10 -6.20
N LYS A 422 17.12 -0.24 -6.71
CA LYS A 422 17.39 -0.42 -8.14
C LYS A 422 18.24 -1.67 -8.35
N PRO A 423 17.69 -2.75 -8.92
CA PRO A 423 18.46 -3.94 -9.25
C PRO A 423 19.63 -3.62 -10.18
N LYS A 424 20.75 -4.30 -9.98
CA LYS A 424 21.89 -4.30 -10.90
C LYS A 424 21.52 -5.18 -12.10
N ASN A 425 21.74 -4.68 -13.31
CA ASN A 425 21.61 -5.51 -14.51
C ASN A 425 22.65 -6.63 -14.39
N ARG A 426 22.21 -7.90 -14.49
CA ARG A 426 23.15 -8.99 -14.74
C ARG A 426 23.59 -8.88 -16.20
N SER A 427 24.89 -8.64 -16.41
CA SER A 427 25.55 -8.69 -17.71
C SER A 427 25.44 -10.05 -18.35
#